data_AF-A0AAD4SRA1-F1
#
_entry.id   AF-A0AAD4SRA1-F1
#
_cell.length_a   1.000
_cell.length_b   1.000
_cell.length_c   1.000
_cell.angle_alpha   90.00
_cell.angle_beta   90.00
_cell.angle_gamma   90.00
#
_symmetry.space_group_name_H-M   'P 1'
#
loop_
_entity.id
_entity.type
_entity.pdbx_description
1 polymer ?
#
loop_
_entity_poly.entity_id
_entity_poly.type
_entity_poly.pdbx_seq_one_letter_code
_entity_poly.pdbx_strand_id
1 'polypeptide(L)'
;MGGFRLGDLVEVSSKEEGFLGSYFEARIIKQTEKDEFLVEYTKLYEEDNNKCLLREVVPRTSYFNVSDPVDVFRKDGWWYGIITGRDPIRSKRTGEDRSIYSVYFPLSGEEIEYRKWELRAHLERVNGNWIASRVCRSSYGSGSGGFVKKSSSGGVLV
;
A
#
# COMPACT_ATOMS: atom_id res chain seq x y z
N MET A 1 14.53 -7.18 -13.19
CA MET A 1 13.16 -6.87 -13.63
C MET A 1 12.26 -6.91 -12.40
N GLY A 2 11.61 -5.81 -12.03
CA GLY A 2 10.75 -5.80 -10.84
C GLY A 2 9.78 -4.62 -10.80
N GLY A 3 9.30 -4.16 -11.95
CA GLY A 3 8.27 -3.13 -12.05
C GLY A 3 6.87 -3.72 -12.21
N PHE A 4 5.86 -2.94 -11.84
CA PHE A 4 4.46 -3.19 -12.18
C PHE A 4 4.25 -3.09 -13.70
N ARG A 5 3.49 -4.02 -14.28
CA ARG A 5 3.19 -4.07 -15.71
C ARG A 5 1.70 -4.00 -15.96
N LEU A 6 1.34 -3.65 -17.19
CA LEU A 6 -0.02 -3.79 -17.68
C LEU A 6 -0.51 -5.23 -17.45
N GLY A 7 -1.67 -5.37 -16.81
CA GLY A 7 -2.28 -6.66 -16.47
C GLY A 7 -1.86 -7.25 -15.12
N ASP A 8 -0.87 -6.68 -14.42
CA ASP A 8 -0.50 -7.16 -13.09
C ASP A 8 -1.67 -6.99 -12.10
N LEU A 9 -1.88 -7.99 -11.25
CA LEU A 9 -2.76 -7.89 -10.09
C LEU A 9 -2.03 -7.20 -8.93
N VAL A 10 -2.71 -6.23 -8.32
CA VAL A 10 -2.20 -5.38 -7.26
C VAL A 10 -3.25 -5.20 -6.17
N GLU A 11 -2.81 -4.80 -4.98
CA GLU A 11 -3.71 -4.36 -3.90
C GLU A 11 -3.61 -2.85 -3.76
N VAL A 12 -4.76 -2.19 -3.78
CA VAL A 12 -4.90 -0.74 -3.71
C VAL A 12 -5.57 -0.38 -2.40
N SER A 13 -4.97 0.52 -1.62
CA SER A 13 -5.58 1.05 -0.40
C SER A 13 -6.27 2.38 -0.64
N SER A 14 -7.44 2.57 -0.03
CA SER A 14 -8.17 3.84 -0.06
C SER A 14 -7.82 4.71 1.15
N LYS A 15 -7.84 6.03 0.93
CA LYS A 15 -7.74 7.05 1.97
C LYS A 15 -9.08 7.73 2.28
N GLU A 16 -10.16 7.23 1.69
CA GLU A 16 -11.51 7.67 1.98
C GLU A 16 -11.94 7.23 3.38
N GLU A 17 -12.70 8.10 4.04
CA GLU A 17 -13.29 7.80 5.34
C GLU A 17 -14.21 6.56 5.22
N GLY A 18 -14.09 5.61 6.16
CA GLY A 18 -14.77 4.31 6.07
C GLY A 18 -14.01 3.21 5.32
N PHE A 19 -13.04 3.56 4.45
CA PHE A 19 -12.19 2.61 3.74
C PHE A 19 -10.72 2.67 4.15
N LEU A 20 -10.38 3.52 5.12
CA LEU A 20 -9.03 3.66 5.66
C LEU A 20 -8.48 2.32 6.13
N GLY A 21 -7.45 1.84 5.44
CA GLY A 21 -6.79 0.58 5.79
C GLY A 21 -7.38 -0.66 5.13
N SER A 22 -8.41 -0.50 4.30
CA SER A 22 -8.83 -1.58 3.41
C SER A 22 -7.90 -1.66 2.21
N TYR A 23 -7.64 -2.89 1.76
CA TYR A 23 -6.92 -3.19 0.53
C TYR A 23 -7.86 -3.91 -0.43
N PHE A 24 -7.95 -3.42 -1.65
CA PHE A 24 -8.82 -3.97 -2.68
C PHE A 24 -7.98 -4.48 -3.84
N GLU A 25 -8.26 -5.71 -4.26
CA GLU A 25 -7.58 -6.32 -5.40
C GLU A 25 -8.02 -5.65 -6.70
N ALA A 26 -7.05 -5.19 -7.47
CA ALA A 26 -7.24 -4.51 -8.74
C ALA A 26 -6.23 -4.99 -9.78
N ARG A 27 -6.51 -4.69 -11.06
CA ARG A 27 -5.64 -4.98 -12.19
C ARG A 27 -5.16 -3.69 -12.83
N ILE A 28 -3.88 -3.62 -13.17
CA ILE A 28 -3.33 -2.47 -13.89
C ILE A 28 -3.85 -2.47 -15.33
N ILE A 29 -4.53 -1.39 -15.72
CA ILE A 29 -5.11 -1.18 -17.06
C ILE A 29 -4.26 -0.24 -17.92
N LYS A 30 -3.57 0.73 -17.31
CA LYS A 30 -2.56 1.54 -18.01
C LYS A 30 -1.67 2.26 -17.01
N GLN A 31 -0.47 2.63 -17.45
CA GLN A 31 0.36 3.61 -16.75
C GLN A 31 0.12 4.99 -17.36
N THR A 32 -0.05 6.02 -16.53
CA THR A 32 -0.15 7.41 -16.96
C THR A 32 1.25 8.03 -17.06
N GLU A 33 1.35 9.17 -17.75
CA GLU A 33 2.60 9.93 -17.87
C GLU A 33 3.10 10.48 -16.52
N LYS A 34 2.21 10.58 -15.51
CA LYS A 34 2.48 11.15 -14.19
C LYS A 34 2.93 10.13 -13.14
N ASP A 35 3.37 8.94 -13.57
CA ASP A 35 3.77 7.84 -12.68
C ASP A 35 2.57 7.38 -11.81
N GLU A 36 1.39 7.28 -12.44
CA GLU A 36 0.17 6.74 -11.85
C GLU A 36 -0.30 5.55 -12.69
N PHE A 37 -1.21 4.74 -12.15
CA PHE A 37 -1.84 3.65 -12.86
C PHE A 37 -3.34 3.86 -12.90
N LEU A 38 -3.96 3.66 -14.07
CA LEU A 38 -5.37 3.30 -14.09
C LEU A 38 -5.47 1.85 -13.67
N VAL A 39 -6.22 1.60 -12.60
CA VAL A 39 -6.53 0.27 -12.13
C VAL A 39 -8.01 -0.02 -12.31
N GLU A 40 -8.35 -1.28 -12.51
CA GLU A 40 -9.72 -1.79 -12.49
C GLU A 40 -9.85 -2.76 -11.32
N TYR A 41 -10.75 -2.48 -10.39
CA TYR A 41 -10.98 -3.34 -9.24
C TYR A 41 -11.62 -4.65 -9.68
N THR A 42 -11.29 -5.75 -9.01
CA THR A 42 -11.80 -7.08 -9.37
C THR A 42 -13.19 -7.38 -8.82
N LYS A 43 -13.61 -6.67 -7.77
CA LYS A 43 -14.84 -6.92 -7.01
C LYS A 43 -15.63 -5.65 -6.65
N LEU A 44 -15.14 -4.47 -7.06
CA LEU A 44 -15.85 -3.20 -6.86
C LEU A 44 -16.48 -2.78 -8.19
N TYR A 45 -17.70 -2.28 -8.15
CA TYR A 45 -18.48 -1.87 -9.31
C TYR A 45 -18.77 -0.38 -9.25
N GLU A 46 -19.06 0.24 -10.40
CA GLU A 46 -19.52 1.63 -10.45
C GLU A 46 -20.88 1.77 -9.75
N GLU A 47 -21.08 2.83 -8.96
CA GLU A 47 -22.28 3.04 -8.14
C GLU A 47 -23.57 2.99 -8.97
N ASP A 48 -23.54 3.57 -10.16
CA ASP A 48 -24.69 3.65 -11.06
C ASP A 48 -24.82 2.43 -11.99
N ASN A 49 -23.87 1.48 -11.95
CA ASN A 49 -23.81 0.38 -12.91
C ASN A 49 -23.09 -0.86 -12.39
N ASN A 50 -23.86 -1.79 -11.81
CA ASN A 50 -23.38 -3.10 -11.34
C ASN A 50 -22.84 -4.05 -12.43
N LYS A 51 -22.80 -3.64 -13.70
CA LYS A 51 -22.17 -4.43 -14.78
C LYS A 51 -20.74 -4.01 -15.07
N CYS A 52 -20.33 -2.80 -14.66
CA CYS A 52 -19.00 -2.27 -14.90
C CYS A 52 -18.17 -2.29 -13.61
N LEU A 53 -16.94 -2.80 -13.72
CA LEU A 53 -15.99 -2.74 -12.62
C LEU A 53 -15.49 -1.31 -12.42
N LEU A 54 -15.37 -0.89 -11.17
CA LEU A 54 -14.87 0.41 -10.80
C LEU A 54 -13.43 0.57 -11.29
N ARG A 55 -13.14 1.73 -11.91
CA ARG A 55 -11.80 2.10 -12.35
C ARG A 55 -11.37 3.40 -11.71
N GLU A 56 -10.11 3.46 -11.29
CA GLU A 56 -9.56 4.62 -10.60
C GLU A 56 -8.13 4.87 -11.07
N VAL A 57 -7.72 6.14 -11.14
CA VAL A 57 -6.32 6.52 -11.34
C VAL A 57 -5.66 6.63 -9.97
N VAL A 58 -4.70 5.75 -9.71
CA VAL A 58 -4.01 5.64 -8.43
C VAL A 58 -2.51 5.89 -8.61
N PRO A 59 -1.86 6.69 -7.75
CA PRO A 59 -0.45 7.03 -7.93
C PRO A 59 0.44 5.81 -7.77
N ARG A 60 1.44 5.54 -8.62
CA ARG A 60 2.31 4.34 -8.49
C ARG A 60 3.02 4.25 -7.13
N THR A 61 3.32 5.41 -6.56
CA THR A 61 4.17 5.54 -5.38
C THR A 61 3.37 6.15 -4.25
N SER A 62 2.75 5.31 -3.44
CA SER A 62 2.63 5.69 -2.03
C SER A 62 3.98 5.58 -1.38
N TYR A 63 4.41 6.67 -0.78
CA TYR A 63 5.50 6.64 0.17
C TYR A 63 4.94 6.60 1.59
N PHE A 64 5.71 6.00 2.49
CA PHE A 64 5.48 6.16 3.92
C PHE A 64 6.25 7.38 4.40
N ASN A 65 5.68 8.07 5.39
CA ASN A 65 6.33 9.17 6.09
C ASN A 65 6.95 8.66 7.38
N VAL A 66 7.90 9.41 7.92
CA VAL A 66 8.38 9.19 9.29
C VAL A 66 7.18 9.26 10.24
N SER A 67 7.19 8.35 11.22
CA SER A 67 6.12 8.06 12.17
C SER A 67 4.89 7.33 11.62
N ASP A 68 4.83 7.01 10.32
CA ASP A 68 3.72 6.18 9.82
C ASP A 68 3.87 4.74 10.40
N PRO A 69 2.80 4.16 10.96
CA PRO A 69 2.82 2.78 11.40
C PRO A 69 2.64 1.85 10.20
N VAL A 70 3.42 0.79 10.16
CA VAL A 70 3.49 -0.16 9.06
C VAL A 70 3.46 -1.59 9.58
N ASP A 71 3.03 -2.52 8.74
CA ASP A 71 3.41 -3.92 8.91
C ASP A 71 4.53 -4.26 7.93
N VAL A 72 5.52 -4.98 8.44
CA VAL A 72 6.67 -5.47 7.67
C VAL A 72 6.55 -6.96 7.44
N PHE A 73 6.72 -7.41 6.20
CA PHE A 73 6.76 -8.84 5.91
C PHE A 73 8.13 -9.43 6.26
N ARG A 74 8.21 -10.18 7.36
CA ARG A 74 9.45 -10.81 7.88
C ARG A 74 9.10 -12.18 8.46
N LYS A 75 9.96 -13.19 8.27
CA LYS A 75 9.77 -14.55 8.84
C LYS A 75 8.35 -15.10 8.58
N ASP A 76 7.91 -15.03 7.32
CA ASP A 76 6.62 -15.53 6.85
C ASP A 76 5.38 -14.92 7.53
N GLY A 77 5.52 -13.72 8.12
CA GLY A 77 4.43 -13.01 8.78
C GLY A 77 4.54 -11.48 8.65
N TRP A 78 3.48 -10.79 9.05
CA TRP A 78 3.40 -9.33 9.09
C TRP A 78 3.64 -8.84 10.52
N TRP A 79 4.63 -7.96 10.69
CA TRP A 79 5.08 -7.46 11.99
C TRP A 79 4.90 -5.96 12.09
N TYR A 80 4.26 -5.51 13.18
CA TYR A 80 4.08 -4.10 13.47
C TYR A 80 5.42 -3.37 13.63
N GLY A 81 5.55 -2.23 12.97
CA GLY A 81 6.69 -1.33 13.07
C GLY A 81 6.30 0.12 12.78
N ILE A 82 7.24 1.03 12.98
CA ILE A 82 7.07 2.47 12.78
C ILE A 82 8.20 2.96 11.88
N ILE A 83 7.88 3.72 10.83
CA ILE A 83 8.91 4.33 9.99
C ILE A 83 9.68 5.38 10.80
N THR A 84 11.00 5.24 10.87
CA THR A 84 11.89 6.22 11.52
C THR A 84 12.73 7.00 10.51
N GLY A 85 12.91 6.47 9.31
CA GLY A 85 13.71 7.10 8.27
C GLY A 85 13.27 6.71 6.86
N ARG A 86 13.66 7.54 5.90
CA ARG A 86 13.47 7.28 4.47
C ARG A 86 14.65 7.83 3.69
N ASP A 87 15.26 7.00 2.87
CA ASP A 87 16.21 7.40 1.84
C ASP A 87 15.54 7.31 0.46
N PRO A 88 15.16 8.45 -0.16
CA PRO A 88 14.49 8.46 -1.46
C PRO A 88 15.45 8.11 -2.60
N ILE A 89 15.29 6.90 -3.16
CA ILE A 89 16.10 6.45 -4.29
C ILE A 89 15.22 6.32 -5.53
N ARG A 90 15.28 7.32 -6.43
CA ARG A 90 14.55 7.26 -7.71
C ARG A 90 15.50 6.92 -8.86
N SER A 91 15.17 5.87 -9.60
CA SER A 91 15.91 5.52 -10.82
C SER A 91 15.67 6.57 -11.91
N LYS A 92 16.67 7.40 -12.23
CA LYS A 92 16.56 8.41 -13.30
C LYS A 92 16.22 7.83 -14.68
N ARG A 93 16.56 6.55 -14.91
CA ARG A 93 16.34 5.87 -16.20
C ARG A 93 14.97 5.23 -16.32
N THR A 94 14.40 4.74 -15.21
CA THR A 94 13.18 3.89 -15.24
C THR A 94 12.01 4.49 -14.45
N GLY A 95 12.25 5.57 -13.70
CA GLY A 95 11.29 6.15 -12.77
C GLY A 95 11.02 5.30 -11.53
N GLU A 96 11.57 4.07 -11.45
CA GLU A 96 11.34 3.15 -10.33
C GLU A 96 11.76 3.77 -8.99
N ASP A 97 10.83 3.73 -8.03
CA ASP A 97 11.09 4.03 -6.64
C ASP A 97 11.75 2.81 -5.97
N ARG A 98 13.01 2.99 -5.59
CA ARG A 98 13.82 2.03 -4.83
C ARG A 98 14.13 2.58 -3.44
N SER A 99 13.30 3.51 -2.94
CA SER A 99 13.47 4.10 -1.61
C SER A 99 13.63 3.01 -0.56
N ILE A 100 14.57 3.25 0.34
CA ILE A 100 14.80 2.44 1.53
C ILE A 100 14.12 3.14 2.70
N TYR A 101 13.46 2.36 3.54
CA TYR A 101 12.75 2.82 4.73
C TYR A 101 13.36 2.19 5.96
N SER A 102 13.76 2.99 6.94
CA SER A 102 14.16 2.51 8.26
C SER A 102 12.90 2.29 9.09
N VAL A 103 12.77 1.09 9.66
CA VAL A 103 11.61 0.68 10.45
C VAL A 103 12.06 0.27 11.84
N TYR A 104 11.52 0.94 12.84
CA TYR A 104 11.68 0.59 14.25
C TYR A 104 10.59 -0.39 14.70
N PHE A 105 11.00 -1.42 15.45
CA PHE A 105 10.11 -2.42 16.03
C PHE A 105 10.00 -2.21 17.55
N PRO A 106 8.90 -1.62 18.05
CA PRO A 106 8.78 -1.27 19.47
C PRO A 106 8.92 -2.45 20.45
N LEU A 107 8.55 -3.66 20.02
CA LEU A 107 8.63 -4.85 20.87
C LEU A 107 10.06 -5.40 21.02
N SER A 108 10.89 -5.32 19.98
CA SER A 108 12.28 -5.84 20.02
C SER A 108 13.32 -4.74 20.22
N GLY A 109 12.97 -3.47 19.99
CA GLY A 109 13.90 -2.35 19.99
C GLY A 109 14.82 -2.30 18.76
N GLU A 110 14.64 -3.19 17.79
CA GLU A 110 15.42 -3.23 16.56
C GLU A 110 15.02 -2.09 15.60
N GLU A 111 15.98 -1.56 14.85
CA GLU A 111 15.74 -0.72 13.67
C GLU A 111 16.38 -1.39 12.45
N ILE A 112 15.59 -1.64 11.40
CA ILE A 112 16.02 -2.38 10.22
C ILE A 112 15.52 -1.68 8.95
N GLU A 113 16.32 -1.70 7.90
CA GLU A 113 15.98 -1.15 6.59
C GLU A 113 15.18 -2.12 5.72
N TYR A 114 14.12 -1.62 5.10
CA TYR A 114 13.24 -2.37 4.20
C TYR A 114 12.96 -1.60 2.91
N ARG A 115 12.65 -2.36 1.86
CA ARG A 115 12.19 -1.80 0.58
C ARG A 115 10.68 -1.60 0.63
N LYS A 116 10.18 -0.70 -0.22
CA LYS A 116 8.75 -0.34 -0.26
C LYS A 116 7.79 -1.53 -0.36
N TRP A 117 8.16 -2.60 -1.06
CA TRP A 117 7.31 -3.78 -1.28
C TRP A 117 7.28 -4.76 -0.11
N GLU A 118 8.15 -4.59 0.89
CA GLU A 118 8.16 -5.37 2.12
C GLU A 118 7.26 -4.75 3.20
N LEU A 119 6.64 -3.61 2.88
CA LEU A 119 5.89 -2.74 3.81
C LEU A 119 4.45 -2.53 3.35
N ARG A 120 3.50 -2.67 4.27
CA ARG A 120 2.11 -2.19 4.13
C ARG A 120 1.76 -1.23 5.26
N ALA A 121 0.70 -0.45 5.10
CA ALA A 121 0.19 0.36 6.21
C ALA A 121 -0.31 -0.56 7.32
N HIS A 122 0.00 -0.24 8.58
CA HIS A 122 -0.51 -1.01 9.71
C HIS A 122 -2.02 -0.83 9.85
N LEU A 123 -2.72 -1.94 10.09
CA LEU A 123 -4.15 -1.98 10.28
C LEU A 123 -4.47 -2.39 11.70
N GLU A 124 -5.24 -1.58 12.39
CA GLU A 124 -5.84 -1.94 13.67
C GLU A 124 -7.28 -2.41 13.44
N ARG A 125 -7.71 -3.41 14.22
CA ARG A 125 -9.08 -3.88 14.19
C ARG A 125 -9.84 -3.30 15.38
N VAL A 126 -10.72 -2.34 15.13
CA VAL A 126 -11.52 -1.65 16.16
C VAL A 126 -13.00 -1.92 15.90
N ASN A 127 -13.71 -2.45 16.90
CA ASN A 127 -15.14 -2.77 16.82
C ASN A 127 -15.54 -3.62 15.60
N GLY A 128 -14.66 -4.54 15.18
CA GLY A 128 -14.90 -5.40 14.02
C GLY A 128 -14.48 -4.81 12.67
N ASN A 129 -14.14 -3.53 12.61
CA ASN A 129 -13.70 -2.84 11.39
C ASN A 129 -12.17 -2.69 11.34
N TRP A 130 -11.58 -2.77 10.15
CA TRP A 130 -10.17 -2.46 9.94
C TRP A 130 -10.02 -0.95 9.75
N ILE A 131 -9.12 -0.34 10.51
CA ILE A 131 -8.80 1.09 10.44
C ILE A 131 -7.30 1.22 10.22
N ALA A 132 -6.88 1.96 9.20
CA ALA A 132 -5.48 2.35 9.06
C ALA A 132 -5.08 3.13 10.31
N SER A 133 -4.11 2.59 11.05
CA SER A 133 -3.52 3.34 12.16
C SER A 133 -2.83 4.55 11.53
N ARG A 134 -3.40 5.72 11.72
CA ARG A 134 -2.63 6.96 11.57
C ARG A 134 -2.35 7.37 13.00
N VAL A 135 -1.08 7.61 13.31
CA VAL A 135 -0.76 8.41 14.49
C VAL A 135 -1.62 9.68 14.37
N CYS A 136 -2.45 9.93 15.39
CA CYS A 136 -3.29 11.12 15.45
C CYS A 136 -2.40 12.36 15.29
N ARG A 137 -2.24 12.82 14.04
CA ARG A 137 -1.76 14.18 13.78
C ARG A 137 -2.91 15.07 14.20
N SER A 138 -2.71 15.84 15.26
CA SER A 138 -3.51 17.02 15.48
C SER A 138 -3.42 17.89 14.21
N SER A 139 -4.48 17.84 13.40
CA SER A 139 -4.88 18.77 12.35
C SER A 139 -3.93 19.03 11.15
N TYR A 140 -4.58 19.02 9.98
CA TYR A 140 -4.20 19.56 8.65
C TYR A 140 -3.30 18.72 7.74
N GLY A 141 -3.85 18.35 6.56
CA GLY A 141 -3.06 18.04 5.37
C GLY A 141 -3.46 16.78 4.61
N SER A 142 -4.20 16.97 3.52
CA SER A 142 -4.61 16.00 2.51
C SER A 142 -3.40 15.32 1.81
N GLY A 143 -3.44 14.01 1.57
CA GLY A 143 -2.44 13.30 0.74
C GLY A 143 -2.62 11.78 0.68
N SER A 144 -2.30 11.15 -0.46
CA SER A 144 -2.73 9.87 -1.10
C SER A 144 -2.06 8.53 -0.65
N GLY A 145 -2.77 7.38 -0.78
CA GLY A 145 -2.47 6.04 -0.21
C GLY A 145 -1.82 5.00 -1.15
N GLY A 146 -1.60 3.76 -0.67
CA GLY A 146 -0.50 2.88 -1.10
C GLY A 146 -0.61 1.39 -1.37
N PHE A 147 0.48 0.82 -1.94
CA PHE A 147 0.56 -0.45 -2.70
C PHE A 147 1.43 -1.53 -2.07
N VAL A 148 1.02 -2.80 -2.27
CA VAL A 148 1.80 -4.04 -2.07
C VAL A 148 1.48 -5.06 -3.18
N LYS A 149 2.45 -5.94 -3.50
CA LYS A 149 2.31 -7.04 -4.48
C LYS A 149 1.93 -8.33 -3.77
N LYS A 150 0.94 -9.08 -4.27
CA LYS A 150 0.54 -10.37 -3.72
C LYS A 150 1.63 -11.44 -3.89
N SER A 151 1.96 -12.16 -2.82
CA SER A 151 2.64 -13.44 -2.89
C SER A 151 1.60 -14.55 -3.12
N SER A 152 1.86 -15.46 -4.07
CA SER A 152 0.98 -16.60 -4.30
C SER A 152 1.25 -17.67 -3.25
N SER A 153 0.35 -17.85 -2.30
CA SER A 153 0.18 -19.14 -1.63
C SER A 153 -1.28 -19.55 -1.78
N GLY A 154 -1.49 -20.55 -2.65
CA GLY A 154 -2.77 -21.22 -2.79
C GLY A 154 -3.11 -21.97 -1.51
N GLY A 155 -4.33 -21.78 -1.01
CA GLY A 155 -4.89 -22.52 0.10
C GLY A 155 -6.40 -22.36 0.07
N VAL A 156 -7.08 -23.43 -0.32
CA VAL A 156 -8.54 -23.58 -0.29
C VAL A 156 -9.00 -23.44 1.16
N LEU A 157 -9.98 -22.56 1.42
CA LEU A 157 -10.70 -22.52 2.68
C LEU A 157 -11.92 -23.44 2.56
N VAL A 158 -11.99 -24.42 3.47
CA VAL A 158 -13.19 -25.19 3.82
C VAL A 158 -14.03 -24.34 4.77
#